data_AF-A0AAX0B269-F1
#
_entry.id   AF-A0AAX0B269-F1
#
_cell.length_a   1.000
_cell.length_b   1.000
_cell.length_c   1.000
_cell.angle_alpha   90.00
_cell.angle_beta   90.00
_cell.angle_gamma   90.00
#
_symmetry.space_group_name_H-M   'P 1'
#
loop_
_entity.id
_entity.type
_entity.pdbx_description
1 polymer ?
#
loop_
_entity_poly.entity_id
_entity_poly.type
_entity_poly.pdbx_seq_one_letter_code
_entity_poly.pdbx_strand_id
1 'polypeptide(L)'
;MKLKKYIKVLSYFIIFNVIMSFAFIGADANTVKITTDKEPLYTVEYDGYDLTARRIRVAGSNNIAYCLEINEKYPSGQNFSSNSNLSESIRNVIAAGYPNRSVAELNLDNENEAYFATQIAIWSSMEGYDVNKIKGNNSKIVDAIKSIYNDGVNGKYSSKIRSKVYKTSDESIQEIIVVYTDDLVSEEKAESIQTEYAPQEG
;
A
#
# COMPACT_ATOMS: atom_id res chain seq x y z
N MET A 1 19.64 -1.18 -61.24
CA MET A 1 18.48 -1.61 -60.39
C MET A 1 18.87 -2.04 -58.97
N LYS A 2 20.02 -2.69 -58.76
CA LYS A 2 20.45 -3.23 -57.44
C LYS A 2 20.83 -2.16 -56.39
N LEU A 3 21.41 -1.03 -56.81
CA LEU A 3 21.85 0.05 -55.90
C LEU A 3 20.68 0.78 -55.21
N LYS A 4 19.60 1.09 -55.94
CA LYS A 4 18.38 1.69 -55.36
C LYS A 4 17.67 0.74 -54.38
N LYS A 5 17.77 -0.58 -54.59
CA LYS A 5 17.25 -1.59 -53.67
C LYS A 5 18.09 -1.67 -52.39
N TYR A 6 19.43 -1.57 -52.51
CA TYR A 6 20.35 -1.49 -51.37
C TYR A 6 20.14 -0.24 -50.52
N ILE A 7 19.95 0.92 -51.15
CA ILE A 7 19.69 2.19 -50.44
C ILE A 7 18.36 2.10 -49.66
N LYS A 8 17.30 1.51 -50.25
CA LYS A 8 16.03 1.29 -49.56
C LYS A 8 16.15 0.32 -48.37
N VAL A 9 16.93 -0.76 -48.51
CA VAL A 9 17.16 -1.71 -47.41
C VAL A 9 17.96 -1.05 -46.29
N LEU A 10 18.98 -0.27 -46.63
CA LEU A 10 19.78 0.47 -45.66
C LEU A 10 18.94 1.53 -44.91
N SER A 11 18.05 2.23 -45.61
CA SER A 11 17.15 3.20 -44.96
C SER A 11 16.16 2.52 -44.01
N TYR A 12 15.60 1.36 -44.35
CA TYR A 12 14.74 0.62 -43.44
C TYR A 12 15.49 0.10 -42.21
N PHE A 13 16.75 -0.30 -42.38
CA PHE A 13 17.58 -0.75 -41.27
C PHE A 13 17.88 0.37 -40.28
N ILE A 14 18.17 1.58 -40.76
CA ILE A 14 18.38 2.76 -39.91
C ILE A 14 17.09 3.15 -39.18
N ILE A 15 15.96 3.21 -39.89
CA ILE A 15 14.65 3.53 -39.30
C ILE A 15 14.26 2.48 -38.25
N PHE A 16 14.51 1.20 -38.50
CA PHE A 16 14.24 0.12 -37.56
C PHE A 16 15.07 0.22 -36.27
N ASN A 17 16.36 0.56 -36.37
CA ASN A 17 17.21 0.76 -35.19
C ASN A 17 16.78 2.00 -34.38
N VAL A 18 16.36 3.09 -35.04
CA VAL A 18 15.82 4.27 -34.35
C VAL A 18 14.52 3.92 -33.62
N ILE A 19 13.61 3.15 -34.23
CA ILE A 19 12.36 2.70 -33.58
C ILE A 19 12.65 1.74 -32.41
N MET A 20 13.62 0.85 -32.53
CA MET A 20 14.05 -0.05 -31.44
C MET A 20 14.64 0.73 -30.25
N SER A 21 15.29 1.87 -30.53
CA SER A 21 15.86 2.77 -29.51
C SER A 21 14.77 3.53 -28.73
N PHE A 22 13.58 3.73 -29.31
CA PHE A 22 12.42 4.32 -28.63
C PHE A 22 11.61 3.31 -27.80
N ALA A 23 11.84 2.00 -27.99
CA ALA A 23 11.11 0.96 -27.23
C ALA A 23 11.66 0.75 -25.81
N PHE A 24 12.81 1.33 -25.47
CA PHE A 24 13.32 1.42 -24.11
C PHE A 24 13.10 2.85 -23.56
N ILE A 25 11.84 3.26 -23.47
CA ILE A 25 11.48 4.31 -22.49
C ILE A 25 11.80 3.69 -21.13
N GLY A 26 12.79 4.28 -20.45
CA GLY A 26 13.44 3.71 -19.29
C GLY A 26 12.45 3.18 -18.24
N ALA A 27 12.75 2.01 -17.69
CA ALA A 27 12.25 1.65 -16.37
C ALA A 27 12.74 2.74 -15.41
N ASP A 28 11.85 3.65 -15.07
CA ASP A 28 12.13 4.69 -14.10
C ASP A 28 12.32 3.96 -12.76
N ALA A 29 13.56 3.90 -12.28
CA ALA A 29 14.00 3.06 -11.16
C ALA A 29 13.30 3.41 -9.83
N ASN A 30 12.49 4.47 -9.82
CA ASN A 30 11.73 4.95 -8.68
C ASN A 30 10.21 4.72 -8.79
N THR A 31 9.74 4.05 -9.85
CA THR A 31 8.32 3.78 -10.04
C THR A 31 7.92 2.39 -9.58
N VAL A 32 6.75 2.28 -8.95
CA VAL A 32 6.13 1.02 -8.57
C VAL A 32 4.83 0.84 -9.34
N LYS A 33 4.58 -0.38 -9.82
CA LYS A 33 3.31 -0.70 -10.49
C LYS A 33 2.29 -1.18 -9.46
N ILE A 34 1.13 -0.55 -9.45
CA ILE A 34 0.08 -0.81 -8.45
C ILE A 34 -1.18 -1.33 -9.13
N THR A 35 -1.75 -2.39 -8.57
CA THR A 35 -3.02 -2.99 -9.02
C THR A 35 -3.95 -3.21 -7.84
N THR A 36 -5.25 -3.29 -8.09
CA THR A 36 -6.25 -3.60 -7.05
C THR A 36 -6.97 -4.90 -7.39
N ASP A 37 -7.19 -5.74 -6.40
CA ASP A 37 -8.05 -6.93 -6.51
C ASP A 37 -9.48 -6.49 -6.89
N LYS A 38 -10.20 -7.34 -7.63
CA LYS A 38 -11.53 -6.97 -8.18
C LYS A 38 -12.59 -6.88 -7.10
N GLU A 39 -12.60 -7.84 -6.19
CA GLU A 39 -13.64 -8.02 -5.20
C GLU A 39 -13.34 -7.22 -3.91
N PRO A 40 -14.37 -6.61 -3.29
CA PRO A 40 -14.25 -6.06 -1.95
C PRO A 40 -13.99 -7.17 -0.92
N LEU A 41 -13.22 -6.85 0.12
CA LEU A 41 -12.89 -7.80 1.18
C LEU A 41 -14.06 -7.94 2.16
N TYR A 42 -14.53 -6.81 2.69
CA TYR A 42 -15.61 -6.72 3.68
C TYR A 42 -16.39 -5.41 3.48
N THR A 43 -17.49 -5.27 4.23
CA THR A 43 -18.33 -4.07 4.28
C THR A 43 -18.59 -3.68 5.73
N VAL A 44 -18.50 -2.38 6.02
CA VAL A 44 -19.02 -1.75 7.23
C VAL A 44 -19.88 -0.55 6.83
N GLU A 45 -20.82 -0.14 7.69
CA GLU A 45 -21.69 1.01 7.46
C GLU A 45 -21.18 2.22 8.26
N TYR A 46 -21.21 3.40 7.65
CA TYR A 46 -21.09 4.68 8.31
C TYR A 46 -22.20 5.62 7.82
N ASP A 47 -23.02 6.10 8.75
CA ASP A 47 -24.11 7.06 8.48
C ASP A 47 -25.06 6.64 7.33
N GLY A 48 -25.36 5.34 7.23
CA GLY A 48 -26.22 4.78 6.18
C GLY A 48 -25.53 4.53 4.84
N TYR A 49 -24.21 4.73 4.75
CA TYR A 49 -23.39 4.41 3.58
C TYR A 49 -22.50 3.20 3.82
N ASP A 50 -22.44 2.32 2.83
CA ASP A 50 -21.53 1.17 2.84
C ASP A 50 -20.10 1.62 2.53
N LEU A 51 -19.18 1.36 3.45
CA LEU A 51 -17.74 1.48 3.26
C LEU A 51 -17.20 0.09 2.93
N THR A 52 -16.63 -0.04 1.73
CA THR A 52 -15.97 -1.26 1.26
C THR A 52 -14.53 -0.94 0.88
N ALA A 53 -13.64 -1.92 1.05
CA ALA A 53 -12.25 -1.79 0.62
C ALA A 53 -11.80 -3.01 -0.16
N ARG A 54 -10.98 -2.76 -1.18
CA ARG A 54 -10.32 -3.77 -2.00
C ARG A 54 -8.84 -3.82 -1.67
N ARG A 55 -8.23 -5.00 -1.86
CA ARG A 55 -6.80 -5.19 -1.58
C ARG A 55 -5.97 -4.59 -2.70
N ILE A 56 -5.04 -3.70 -2.36
CA ILE A 56 -4.08 -3.12 -3.29
C ILE A 56 -2.78 -3.94 -3.23
N ARG A 57 -2.19 -4.17 -4.40
CA ARG A 57 -0.96 -4.94 -4.58
C ARG A 57 0.11 -4.10 -5.24
N VAL A 58 1.32 -4.20 -4.71
CA VAL A 58 2.54 -3.71 -5.34
C VAL A 58 3.11 -4.84 -6.20
N ALA A 59 3.25 -4.62 -7.50
CA ALA A 59 3.69 -5.67 -8.42
C ALA A 59 5.09 -6.19 -8.04
N GLY A 60 5.23 -7.50 -7.91
CA GLY A 60 6.52 -8.16 -7.61
C GLY A 60 7.02 -7.96 -6.18
N SER A 61 6.16 -7.54 -5.24
CA SER A 61 6.52 -7.31 -3.84
C SER A 61 5.43 -7.81 -2.89
N ASN A 62 5.82 -8.13 -1.66
CA ASN A 62 4.91 -8.43 -0.56
C ASN A 62 4.49 -7.18 0.22
N ASN A 63 5.00 -6.01 -0.17
CA ASN A 63 4.61 -4.74 0.44
C ASN A 63 3.11 -4.52 0.36
N ILE A 64 2.57 -3.92 1.41
CA ILE A 64 1.15 -3.65 1.55
C ILE A 64 0.89 -2.21 1.14
N ALA A 65 -0.20 -1.97 0.40
CA ALA A 65 -0.60 -0.63 0.03
C ALA A 65 -2.01 -0.30 0.51
N TYR A 66 -2.23 0.95 0.91
CA TYR A 66 -3.55 1.47 1.30
C TYR A 66 -3.92 2.72 0.51
N CYS A 67 -5.22 2.86 0.29
CA CYS A 67 -5.90 4.02 -0.24
C CYS A 67 -5.85 5.20 0.73
N LEU A 68 -5.59 6.41 0.24
CA LEU A 68 -5.73 7.63 1.04
C LEU A 68 -7.05 8.38 0.80
N GLU A 69 -7.69 8.17 -0.35
CA GLU A 69 -8.84 8.97 -0.80
C GLU A 69 -10.00 8.04 -1.17
N ILE A 70 -11.04 8.01 -0.33
CA ILE A 70 -12.14 7.03 -0.47
C ILE A 70 -13.02 7.28 -1.70
N ASN A 71 -13.13 8.55 -2.13
CA ASN A 71 -14.00 8.97 -3.23
C ASN A 71 -13.33 8.93 -4.61
N GLU A 72 -12.04 8.59 -4.65
CA GLU A 72 -11.24 8.55 -5.88
C GLU A 72 -11.10 7.12 -6.41
N LYS A 73 -10.76 6.99 -7.69
CA LYS A 73 -10.68 5.66 -8.32
C LYS A 73 -9.51 4.86 -7.74
N TYR A 74 -9.72 3.55 -7.65
CA TYR A 74 -8.65 2.62 -7.30
C TYR A 74 -7.62 2.49 -8.42
N PRO A 75 -6.34 2.24 -8.08
CA PRO A 75 -5.33 1.87 -9.05
C PRO A 75 -5.69 0.58 -9.80
N SER A 76 -5.39 0.53 -11.10
CA SER A 76 -5.72 -0.59 -11.99
C SER A 76 -4.56 -1.03 -12.89
N GLY A 77 -3.33 -0.63 -12.56
CA GLY A 77 -2.10 -1.00 -13.28
C GLY A 77 -1.19 0.17 -13.64
N GLN A 78 -1.48 1.38 -13.12
CA GLN A 78 -0.66 2.57 -13.32
C GLN A 78 0.69 2.43 -12.59
N ASN A 79 1.67 3.20 -13.09
CA ASN A 79 2.94 3.41 -12.41
C ASN A 79 2.81 4.59 -11.45
N PHE A 80 3.36 4.42 -10.25
CA PHE A 80 3.37 5.42 -9.20
C PHE A 80 4.79 5.82 -8.88
N SER A 81 5.01 7.12 -8.71
CA SER A 81 6.26 7.68 -8.21
C SER A 81 6.09 8.10 -6.77
N SER A 82 7.18 8.08 -6.01
CA SER A 82 7.10 8.49 -4.62
C SER A 82 6.77 9.97 -4.48
N ASN A 83 5.83 10.30 -3.60
CA ASN A 83 5.39 11.67 -3.32
C ASN A 83 5.98 12.16 -1.99
N SER A 84 5.44 13.28 -1.49
CA SER A 84 5.71 13.91 -0.21
C SER A 84 5.64 12.96 1.00
N ASN A 85 6.10 13.47 2.15
CA ASN A 85 6.06 12.74 3.41
C ASN A 85 4.63 12.60 3.94
N LEU A 86 4.39 11.54 4.70
CA LEU A 86 3.13 11.32 5.41
C LEU A 86 2.87 12.42 6.44
N SER A 87 1.60 12.81 6.58
CA SER A 87 1.14 13.53 7.76
C SER A 87 1.34 12.67 9.02
N GLU A 88 1.56 13.33 10.16
CA GLU A 88 1.76 12.65 11.44
C GLU A 88 0.57 11.79 11.87
N SER A 89 -0.65 12.32 11.69
CA SER A 89 -1.87 11.58 11.99
C SER A 89 -1.92 10.23 11.26
N ILE A 90 -1.67 10.24 9.94
CA ILE A 90 -1.74 9.01 9.14
C ILE A 90 -0.59 8.06 9.47
N ARG A 91 0.60 8.59 9.75
CA ARG A 91 1.73 7.77 10.22
C ARG A 91 1.39 7.02 11.50
N ASN A 92 0.75 7.67 12.46
CA ASN A 92 0.38 7.06 13.73
C ASN A 92 -0.73 6.02 13.57
N VAL A 93 -1.72 6.27 12.71
CA VAL A 93 -2.75 5.26 12.37
C VAL A 93 -2.11 4.03 11.73
N ILE A 94 -1.14 4.20 10.84
CA ILE A 94 -0.40 3.09 10.23
C ILE A 94 0.46 2.34 11.25
N ALA A 95 1.06 3.05 12.21
CA ALA A 95 1.79 2.43 13.32
C ALA A 95 0.89 1.57 14.22
N ALA A 96 -0.39 1.96 14.36
CA ALA A 96 -1.39 1.24 15.12
C ALA A 96 -2.08 0.11 14.34
N GLY A 97 -1.95 0.11 13.01
CA GLY A 97 -2.62 -0.85 12.12
C GLY A 97 -1.72 -1.94 11.58
N TYR A 98 -2.28 -2.72 10.66
CA TYR A 98 -1.57 -3.75 9.92
C TYR A 98 -0.66 -3.12 8.84
N PRO A 99 0.56 -3.66 8.59
CA PRO A 99 1.21 -4.78 9.27
C PRO A 99 2.16 -4.37 10.41
N ASN A 100 2.17 -3.10 10.87
CA ASN A 100 2.94 -2.71 12.07
C ASN A 100 2.48 -3.45 13.33
N ARG A 101 1.20 -3.83 13.35
CA ARG A 101 0.57 -4.76 14.28
C ARG A 101 0.16 -6.00 13.51
N SER A 102 0.51 -7.16 14.05
CA SER A 102 0.10 -8.46 13.54
C SER A 102 -1.42 -8.66 13.67
N VAL A 103 -1.93 -9.64 12.94
CA VAL A 103 -3.34 -10.07 13.02
C VAL A 103 -3.74 -10.40 14.47
N ALA A 104 -2.86 -11.06 15.23
CA ALA A 104 -3.10 -11.42 16.62
C ALA A 104 -3.09 -10.20 17.56
N GLU A 105 -2.16 -9.26 17.39
CA GLU A 105 -2.15 -7.99 18.16
C GLU A 105 -3.44 -7.18 17.95
N LEU A 106 -4.05 -7.29 16.77
CA LEU A 106 -5.31 -6.63 16.43
C LEU A 106 -6.55 -7.43 16.84
N ASN A 107 -6.39 -8.63 17.41
CA ASN A 107 -7.48 -9.54 17.78
C ASN A 107 -8.40 -9.89 16.60
N LEU A 108 -7.82 -10.15 15.43
CA LEU A 108 -8.51 -10.52 14.20
C LEU A 108 -8.14 -11.95 13.78
N ASP A 109 -8.92 -12.51 12.85
CA ASP A 109 -8.80 -13.92 12.50
C ASP A 109 -7.87 -14.14 11.29
N ASN A 110 -7.67 -13.12 10.45
CA ASN A 110 -6.80 -13.22 9.27
C ASN A 110 -6.32 -11.85 8.75
N GLU A 111 -5.38 -11.89 7.81
CA GLU A 111 -4.79 -10.67 7.22
C GLU A 111 -5.79 -9.81 6.44
N ASN A 112 -6.82 -10.40 5.82
CA ASN A 112 -7.78 -9.59 5.07
C ASN A 112 -8.61 -8.73 6.03
N GLU A 113 -8.99 -9.26 7.20
CA GLU A 113 -9.65 -8.49 8.25
C GLU A 113 -8.75 -7.37 8.77
N ALA A 114 -7.48 -7.69 9.05
CA ALA A 114 -6.51 -6.72 9.54
C ALA A 114 -6.21 -5.60 8.52
N TYR A 115 -6.05 -5.98 7.26
CA TYR A 115 -5.93 -5.04 6.15
C TYR A 115 -7.18 -4.14 6.07
N PHE A 116 -8.36 -4.74 6.05
CA PHE A 116 -9.61 -4.01 5.91
C PHE A 116 -9.82 -3.03 7.07
N ALA A 117 -9.65 -3.48 8.31
CA ALA A 117 -9.79 -2.64 9.48
C ALA A 117 -8.83 -1.44 9.45
N THR A 118 -7.59 -1.66 9.03
CA THR A 118 -6.58 -0.60 8.87
C THR A 118 -6.99 0.39 7.78
N GLN A 119 -7.50 -0.09 6.63
CA GLN A 119 -7.96 0.77 5.55
C GLN A 119 -9.10 1.70 5.98
N ILE A 120 -10.09 1.17 6.71
CA ILE A 120 -11.20 2.00 7.20
C ILE A 120 -10.72 3.00 8.25
N ALA A 121 -9.78 2.62 9.13
CA ALA A 121 -9.20 3.54 10.11
C ALA A 121 -8.42 4.69 9.44
N ILE A 122 -7.67 4.40 8.36
CA ILE A 122 -7.00 5.43 7.54
C ILE A 122 -8.02 6.41 6.98
N TRP A 123 -9.08 5.92 6.32
CA TRP A 123 -10.12 6.80 5.79
C TRP A 123 -10.86 7.57 6.88
N SER A 124 -11.07 6.97 8.05
CA SER A 124 -11.69 7.68 9.17
C SER A 124 -10.83 8.86 9.65
N SER A 125 -9.51 8.72 9.62
CA SER A 125 -8.56 9.80 9.91
C SER A 125 -8.49 10.86 8.81
N MET A 126 -8.58 10.45 7.55
CA MET A 126 -8.56 11.37 6.40
C MET A 126 -9.85 12.19 6.27
N GLU A 127 -11.01 11.55 6.43
CA GLU A 127 -12.33 12.15 6.20
C GLU A 127 -12.95 12.71 7.49
N GLY A 128 -12.37 12.41 8.66
CA GLY A 128 -12.92 12.83 9.95
C GLY A 128 -14.15 12.04 10.40
N TYR A 129 -14.24 10.76 10.01
CA TYR A 129 -15.34 9.90 10.44
C TYR A 129 -15.29 9.63 11.94
N ASP A 130 -16.44 9.76 12.60
CA ASP A 130 -16.63 9.27 13.97
C ASP A 130 -16.69 7.74 13.98
N VAL A 131 -15.57 7.10 14.32
CA VAL A 131 -15.45 5.63 14.35
C VAL A 131 -16.46 4.95 15.28
N ASN A 132 -17.06 5.65 16.23
CA ASN A 132 -18.10 5.10 17.09
C ASN A 132 -19.42 4.87 16.36
N LYS A 133 -19.65 5.55 15.24
CA LYS A 133 -20.81 5.38 14.37
C LYS A 133 -20.64 4.26 13.34
N ILE A 134 -19.44 3.69 13.21
CA ILE A 134 -19.18 2.56 12.32
C ILE A 134 -19.86 1.31 12.86
N LYS A 135 -20.62 0.64 11.99
CA LYS A 135 -21.34 -0.61 12.28
C LYS A 135 -20.96 -1.68 11.28
N GLY A 136 -21.09 -2.94 11.65
CA GLY A 136 -20.81 -4.06 10.76
C GLY A 136 -21.22 -5.39 11.38
N ASN A 137 -21.36 -6.41 10.54
CA ASN A 137 -21.79 -7.74 10.99
C ASN A 137 -20.73 -8.48 11.81
N ASN A 138 -19.44 -8.18 11.57
CA ASN A 138 -18.33 -8.75 12.33
C ASN A 138 -17.85 -7.73 13.38
N SER A 139 -18.18 -7.96 14.65
CA SER A 139 -17.81 -7.07 15.75
C SER A 139 -16.30 -6.94 15.93
N LYS A 140 -15.51 -8.01 15.69
CA LYS A 140 -14.05 -7.94 15.81
C LYS A 140 -13.45 -6.92 14.84
N ILE A 141 -13.94 -6.88 13.59
CA ILE A 141 -13.50 -5.91 12.59
C ILE A 141 -13.87 -4.49 13.03
N VAL A 142 -15.10 -4.28 13.50
CA VAL A 142 -15.56 -2.95 13.98
C VAL A 142 -14.73 -2.48 15.18
N ASP A 143 -14.45 -3.36 16.13
CA ASP A 143 -13.65 -3.05 17.31
C ASP A 143 -12.19 -2.76 16.94
N ALA A 144 -11.63 -3.52 15.99
CA ALA A 144 -10.29 -3.26 15.47
C ALA A 144 -10.19 -1.90 14.77
N ILE A 145 -11.17 -1.52 13.94
CA ILE A 145 -11.22 -0.20 13.29
C ILE A 145 -11.15 0.91 14.35
N LYS A 146 -11.99 0.83 15.38
CA LYS A 146 -12.03 1.80 16.48
C LYS A 146 -10.70 1.83 17.23
N SER A 147 -10.15 0.66 17.56
CA SER A 147 -8.88 0.55 18.28
C SER A 147 -7.72 1.17 17.50
N ILE A 148 -7.56 0.80 16.22
CA ILE A 148 -6.50 1.32 15.35
C ILE A 148 -6.58 2.85 15.23
N TYR A 149 -7.78 3.37 14.97
CA TYR A 149 -7.98 4.81 14.87
C TYR A 149 -7.65 5.54 16.19
N ASN A 150 -8.20 5.07 17.31
CA ASN A 150 -7.99 5.72 18.61
C ASN A 150 -6.53 5.63 19.06
N ASP A 151 -5.89 4.47 18.90
CA ASP A 151 -4.47 4.29 19.21
C ASP A 151 -3.59 5.17 18.31
N GLY A 152 -3.97 5.34 17.04
CA GLY A 152 -3.30 6.23 16.10
C GLY A 152 -3.44 7.72 16.46
N VAL A 153 -4.65 8.19 16.75
CA VAL A 153 -4.89 9.58 17.19
C VAL A 153 -4.13 9.90 18.48
N ASN A 154 -4.03 8.93 19.39
CA ASN A 154 -3.28 9.08 20.64
C ASN A 154 -1.77 8.88 20.48
N GLY A 155 -1.26 8.58 19.28
CA GLY A 155 0.17 8.35 19.04
C GLY A 155 0.75 7.22 19.89
N LYS A 156 -0.06 6.22 20.24
CA LYS A 156 0.30 5.16 21.19
C LYS A 156 1.50 4.34 20.76
N TYR A 157 1.73 4.24 19.45
CA TYR A 157 2.78 3.44 18.86
C TYR A 157 3.67 4.26 17.94
N SER A 158 4.96 3.92 17.92
CA SER A 158 5.85 4.29 16.83
C SER A 158 5.77 3.26 15.71
N SER A 159 5.89 3.70 14.46
CA SER A 159 6.00 2.77 13.33
C SER A 159 7.26 1.93 13.47
N LYS A 160 7.11 0.61 13.35
CA LYS A 160 8.22 -0.33 13.26
C LYS A 160 8.82 -0.34 11.85
N ILE A 161 7.99 -0.09 10.85
CA ILE A 161 8.39 -0.20 9.44
C ILE A 161 8.23 1.08 8.67
N ARG A 162 9.05 1.18 7.62
CA ARG A 162 8.98 2.30 6.69
C ARG A 162 7.64 2.32 5.97
N SER A 163 7.15 3.52 5.73
CA SER A 163 6.04 3.77 4.83
C SER A 163 6.29 5.02 3.98
N LYS A 164 5.74 5.06 2.77
CA LYS A 164 5.89 6.20 1.85
C LYS A 164 4.64 6.41 1.03
N VAL A 165 4.30 7.67 0.76
CA VAL A 165 3.20 8.04 -0.14
C VAL A 165 3.66 7.97 -1.59
N TYR A 166 2.75 7.55 -2.45
CA TYR A 166 2.97 7.35 -3.87
C TYR A 166 1.80 7.93 -4.65
N LYS A 167 2.12 8.59 -5.76
CA LYS A 167 1.15 9.22 -6.65
C LYS A 167 1.41 8.81 -8.10
N THR A 168 0.36 8.72 -8.90
CA THR A 168 0.45 8.53 -10.35
C THR A 168 0.15 9.84 -11.09
N SER A 169 0.54 9.93 -12.35
CA SER A 169 0.25 11.10 -13.19
C SER A 169 -1.22 11.21 -13.60
N ASP A 170 -2.01 10.15 -13.44
CA ASP A 170 -3.47 10.18 -13.59
C ASP A 170 -4.11 10.75 -12.32
N GLU A 171 -4.48 12.02 -12.35
CA GLU A 171 -5.08 12.74 -11.21
C GLU A 171 -6.46 12.20 -10.80
N SER A 172 -7.09 11.31 -11.59
CA SER A 172 -8.35 10.66 -11.20
C SER A 172 -8.15 9.37 -10.40
N ILE A 173 -6.89 8.97 -10.17
CA ILE A 173 -6.53 7.83 -9.34
C ILE A 173 -5.96 8.37 -8.03
N GLN A 174 -6.45 7.81 -6.94
CA GLN A 174 -6.02 8.19 -5.60
C GLN A 174 -4.53 7.98 -5.33
N GLU A 175 -4.01 8.79 -4.43
CA GLU A 175 -2.74 8.54 -3.77
C GLU A 175 -2.82 7.29 -2.89
N ILE A 176 -1.73 6.56 -2.85
CA ILE A 176 -1.59 5.39 -2.00
C ILE A 176 -0.42 5.55 -1.06
N ILE A 177 -0.49 4.82 0.03
CA ILE A 177 0.66 4.57 0.87
C ILE A 177 1.16 3.16 0.67
N VAL A 178 2.46 2.99 0.56
CA VAL A 178 3.13 1.69 0.57
C VAL A 178 3.82 1.52 1.92
N VAL A 179 3.57 0.39 2.57
CA VAL A 179 4.19 -0.05 3.82
C VAL A 179 5.12 -1.21 3.50
N TYR A 180 6.40 -1.07 3.85
CA TYR A 180 7.45 -1.99 3.43
C TYR A 180 7.58 -3.16 4.39
N THR A 181 7.20 -4.36 3.95
CA THR A 181 7.17 -5.56 4.81
C THR A 181 8.54 -6.21 4.98
N ASP A 182 9.47 -5.96 4.06
CA ASP A 182 10.83 -6.51 4.15
C ASP A 182 11.56 -6.02 5.42
N ASP A 183 11.19 -4.83 5.90
CA ASP A 183 11.69 -4.26 7.15
C ASP A 183 11.24 -5.12 8.36
N LEU A 184 10.00 -5.63 8.38
CA LEU A 184 9.51 -6.54 9.44
C LEU A 184 10.35 -7.80 9.51
N VAL A 185 10.61 -8.43 8.36
CA VAL A 185 11.39 -9.67 8.30
C VAL A 185 12.80 -9.46 8.84
N SER A 186 13.37 -8.28 8.60
CA SER A 186 14.70 -7.92 9.12
C SER A 186 14.70 -7.72 10.64
N GLU A 187 13.64 -7.12 11.20
CA GLU A 187 13.47 -6.93 12.64
C GLU A 187 13.25 -8.26 13.36
N GLU A 188 12.33 -9.10 12.87
CA GLU A 188 12.07 -10.42 13.45
C GLU A 188 13.33 -11.29 13.48
N LYS A 189 14.13 -11.24 12.40
CA LYS A 189 15.41 -11.94 12.33
C LYS A 189 16.43 -11.39 13.34
N ALA A 190 16.43 -10.07 13.58
CA ALA A 190 17.33 -9.46 14.57
C ALA A 190 16.91 -9.84 16.00
N GLU A 191 15.61 -9.82 16.31
CA GLU A 191 15.07 -10.24 17.62
C GLU A 191 15.31 -11.72 17.91
N SER A 192 15.15 -12.60 16.91
CA SER A 192 15.41 -14.04 17.05
C SER A 192 16.89 -14.33 17.35
N ILE A 193 17.81 -13.59 16.72
CA ILE A 193 19.24 -13.73 16.99
C ILE A 193 19.56 -13.26 18.41
N GLN A 194 19.00 -12.14 18.87
CA GLN A 194 19.26 -11.65 20.24
C GLN A 194 18.76 -12.60 21.33
N THR A 195 17.63 -13.27 21.11
CA THR A 195 17.08 -14.26 22.06
C THR A 195 17.90 -15.55 22.12
N GLU A 196 18.54 -15.95 21.01
CA GLU A 196 19.46 -17.10 20.98
C GLU A 196 20.76 -16.83 21.76
N TYR A 197 21.21 -15.57 21.82
CA TYR A 197 22.44 -15.15 22.51
C TYR A 197 22.20 -14.48 23.88
N ALA A 198 20.99 -14.59 24.47
CA ALA A 198 20.74 -14.06 25.80
C ALA A 198 21.78 -14.62 26.80
N PRO A 199 22.44 -13.78 27.62
CA PRO A 199 23.55 -14.21 28.45
C PRO A 199 23.09 -15.32 29.38
N GLN A 200 23.73 -16.49 29.25
CA GLN A 200 23.59 -17.56 30.22
C GLN A 200 24.13 -17.00 31.54
N GLU A 201 23.25 -16.77 32.51
CA GLU A 201 23.66 -16.33 33.85
C GLU A 201 24.70 -17.33 34.38
N GLY A 202 25.89 -16.81 34.67
CA GLY A 202 27.03 -17.56 35.20
C GLY A 202 26.93 -17.83 36.69
#